data_AF-A0A960KBM4-F1
#
_entry.id   AF-A0A960KBM4-F1
#
_cell.length_a   1.000
_cell.length_b   1.000
_cell.length_c   1.000
_cell.angle_alpha   90.00
_cell.angle_beta   90.00
_cell.angle_gamma   90.00
#
_symmetry.space_group_name_H-M   'P 1'
#
loop_
_entity.id
_entity.type
_entity.pdbx_description
1 polymer ?
#
loop_
_entity_poly.entity_id
_entity_poly.type
_entity_poly.pdbx_seq_one_letter_code
_entity_poly.pdbx_strand_id
1 'polypeptide(L)'
;MRARLHRPTRRTAGALAALALAAVGTITVIGGQGAGAATAAPGDGTSSGTAGASCWGIKQAFPASADGVYWLNTAALERPQQFYCDMTTDGGGWVLIGRGREGWTFNPFGQGSPSTLRNTVDGSGAFSPAALDAATVSALLNGQTVDTLADGIRLERATKSTGSNRQDYRLYPKYQNWTWSLPAGQLLNKVVVDGSTYQGSNTYDTYSSVAGQTTNALSGVQGVRRMFTYEWTNHNRKAGFSFGSGVSGGSSSSTNYLWTYASEGNPIPFTRVWLRPQIANSAAGFTAIPADGFAATTKAPTLKNRSEFAAWGVVGLDHTNET
;
A
#
# COMPACT_ATOMS: atom_id res chain seq x y z
N MET A 1 3.10 74.18 -39.75
CA MET A 1 2.97 74.75 -41.12
C MET A 1 2.30 73.72 -42.02
N ARG A 2 1.28 74.18 -42.76
CA ARG A 2 0.66 73.62 -43.98
C ARG A 2 -0.14 72.31 -43.89
N ALA A 3 -1.44 72.52 -44.09
CA ALA A 3 -2.47 71.58 -44.50
C ALA A 3 -2.32 71.10 -45.96
N ARG A 4 -2.98 69.97 -46.30
CA ARG A 4 -3.81 69.70 -47.50
C ARG A 4 -4.18 68.20 -47.49
N LEU A 5 -5.40 67.80 -47.16
CA LEU A 5 -6.58 67.64 -48.04
C LEU A 5 -6.29 66.85 -49.33
N HIS A 6 -6.84 65.65 -49.44
CA HIS A 6 -7.47 65.13 -50.67
C HIS A 6 -8.77 64.39 -50.33
N ARG A 7 -9.78 64.68 -51.15
CA ARG A 7 -11.22 64.46 -51.00
C ARG A 7 -11.64 63.26 -51.92
N PRO A 8 -12.93 62.94 -52.13
CA PRO A 8 -13.52 61.64 -51.78
C PRO A 8 -14.19 60.91 -52.99
N THR A 9 -15.21 60.09 -52.71
CA THR A 9 -16.28 59.50 -53.56
C THR A 9 -16.09 58.00 -53.83
N ARG A 10 -17.11 57.12 -53.75
CA ARG A 10 -18.55 57.27 -54.03
C ARG A 10 -19.44 56.46 -53.07
N ARG A 11 -20.68 56.95 -52.96
CA ARG A 11 -21.85 56.41 -52.27
C ARG A 11 -22.43 55.20 -53.02
N THR A 12 -23.07 54.28 -52.30
CA THR A 12 -24.46 53.85 -52.59
C THR A 12 -25.10 53.29 -51.32
N ALA A 13 -26.34 53.72 -51.11
CA ALA A 13 -27.20 53.38 -49.99
C ALA A 13 -27.93 52.04 -50.24
N GLY A 14 -28.25 51.34 -49.15
CA GLY A 14 -29.20 50.22 -49.12
C GLY A 14 -29.79 50.13 -47.72
N ALA A 15 -31.11 50.28 -47.64
CA ALA A 15 -31.86 50.60 -46.44
C ALA A 15 -32.31 49.38 -45.61
N LEU A 16 -32.41 49.63 -44.29
CA LEU A 16 -33.46 49.20 -43.34
C LEU A 16 -33.71 47.70 -43.04
N ALA A 17 -33.54 47.34 -41.76
CA ALA A 17 -34.58 46.71 -40.94
C ALA A 17 -34.26 46.92 -39.44
N ALA A 18 -35.16 47.60 -38.73
CA ALA A 18 -35.14 47.77 -37.27
C ALA A 18 -35.75 46.54 -36.58
N LEU A 19 -35.25 46.17 -35.40
CA LEU A 19 -36.09 45.62 -34.33
C LEU A 19 -35.31 45.63 -33.00
N ALA A 20 -35.76 46.46 -32.07
CA ALA A 20 -35.35 46.42 -30.68
C ALA A 20 -36.23 45.38 -29.95
N LEU A 21 -35.63 44.40 -29.28
CA LEU A 21 -36.29 43.60 -28.24
C LEU A 21 -35.40 43.55 -27.00
N ALA A 22 -35.98 43.99 -25.87
CA ALA A 22 -35.38 43.90 -24.55
C ALA A 22 -35.22 42.43 -24.14
N ALA A 23 -33.99 42.00 -23.87
CA ALA A 23 -33.73 40.69 -23.28
C ALA A 23 -33.87 40.80 -21.75
N VAL A 24 -34.98 40.28 -21.23
CA VAL A 24 -35.15 39.97 -19.81
C VAL A 24 -34.18 38.84 -19.48
N GLY A 25 -33.21 39.10 -18.61
CA GLY A 25 -32.25 38.10 -18.17
C GLY A 25 -32.94 37.00 -17.35
N THR A 26 -32.90 35.77 -17.85
CA THR A 26 -33.24 34.59 -17.07
C THR A 26 -32.10 34.31 -16.09
N ILE A 27 -32.35 34.55 -14.80
CA ILE A 27 -31.50 34.04 -13.72
C ILE A 27 -31.69 32.53 -13.69
N THR A 28 -30.76 31.79 -14.27
CA THR A 28 -30.68 30.34 -14.07
C THR A 28 -30.14 30.11 -12.66
N VAL A 29 -31.01 29.72 -11.74
CA VAL A 29 -30.60 29.18 -10.45
C VAL A 29 -29.87 27.88 -10.75
N ILE A 30 -28.54 27.90 -10.73
CA ILE A 30 -27.72 26.68 -10.72
C ILE A 30 -27.96 26.08 -9.33
N GLY A 31 -28.96 25.20 -9.24
CA GLY A 31 -29.11 24.33 -8.08
C GLY A 31 -27.78 23.61 -7.87
N GLY A 32 -27.16 23.83 -6.71
CA GLY A 32 -25.96 23.10 -6.32
C GLY A 32 -26.28 21.62 -6.35
N GLN A 33 -25.80 20.93 -7.39
CA GLN A 33 -25.76 19.48 -7.37
C GLN A 33 -24.72 19.12 -6.31
N GLY A 34 -25.21 18.80 -5.10
CA GLY A 34 -24.40 18.08 -4.14
C GLY A 34 -23.82 16.88 -4.85
N ALA A 35 -22.51 16.65 -4.71
CA ALA A 35 -21.84 15.52 -5.30
C ALA A 35 -22.56 14.23 -4.84
N GLY A 36 -23.40 13.68 -5.71
CA GLY A 36 -24.04 12.39 -5.46
C GLY A 36 -22.93 11.37 -5.33
N ALA A 37 -22.94 10.58 -4.26
CA ALA A 37 -22.06 9.43 -4.14
C ALA A 37 -22.23 8.60 -5.42
N ALA A 38 -21.13 8.39 -6.16
CA ALA A 38 -21.15 7.56 -7.36
C ALA A 38 -21.78 6.21 -6.98
N THR A 39 -22.76 5.75 -7.76
CA THR A 39 -23.39 4.45 -7.55
C THR A 39 -22.31 3.37 -7.65
N ALA A 40 -22.17 2.58 -6.59
CA ALA A 40 -21.17 1.52 -6.52
C ALA A 40 -21.29 0.57 -7.72
N ALA A 41 -20.20 0.43 -8.48
CA ALA A 41 -20.12 -0.37 -9.69
C ALA A 41 -19.40 -1.70 -9.40
N PRO A 42 -19.79 -2.82 -10.03
CA PRO A 42 -19.10 -4.09 -9.84
C PRO A 42 -17.59 -3.98 -10.05
N GLY A 43 -16.82 -4.39 -9.03
CA GLY A 43 -15.36 -4.37 -9.07
C GLY A 43 -14.71 -3.02 -8.76
N ASP A 44 -15.46 -1.98 -8.35
CA ASP A 44 -14.88 -0.68 -7.98
C ASP A 44 -14.18 -0.67 -6.61
N GLY A 45 -14.40 -1.72 -5.80
CA GLY A 45 -13.82 -1.90 -4.48
C GLY A 45 -14.36 -0.97 -3.39
N THR A 46 -15.46 -0.26 -3.62
CA THR A 46 -16.02 0.69 -2.65
C THR A 46 -16.83 0.00 -1.54
N SER A 47 -17.36 -1.19 -1.82
CA SER A 47 -18.06 -2.04 -0.86
C SER A 47 -17.61 -3.50 -0.97
N SER A 48 -17.94 -4.31 0.05
CA SER A 48 -17.64 -5.73 0.00
C SER A 48 -18.27 -6.40 -1.22
N GLY A 49 -19.52 -6.06 -1.58
CA GLY A 49 -20.24 -6.58 -2.74
C GLY A 49 -19.68 -6.17 -4.10
N THR A 50 -18.89 -5.09 -4.14
CA THR A 50 -18.25 -4.56 -5.35
C THR A 50 -16.74 -4.73 -5.32
N ALA A 51 -16.22 -5.63 -4.48
CA ALA A 51 -14.79 -5.86 -4.32
C ALA A 51 -14.10 -6.09 -5.68
N GLY A 52 -12.95 -5.44 -5.88
CA GLY A 52 -12.13 -5.66 -7.07
C GLY A 52 -11.21 -6.87 -6.93
N ALA A 53 -10.66 -7.34 -8.04
CA ALA A 53 -9.73 -8.48 -8.04
C ALA A 53 -8.37 -8.10 -7.41
N SER A 54 -7.90 -6.88 -7.67
CA SER A 54 -6.68 -6.31 -7.12
C SER A 54 -6.76 -4.79 -7.17
N CYS A 55 -5.92 -4.07 -6.42
CA CYS A 55 -5.83 -2.61 -6.54
C CYS A 55 -5.57 -2.19 -8.00
N TRP A 56 -4.73 -2.93 -8.72
CA TRP A 56 -4.46 -2.70 -10.14
C TRP A 56 -5.71 -2.93 -11.00
N GLY A 57 -6.43 -4.03 -10.79
CA GLY A 57 -7.67 -4.33 -11.51
C GLY A 57 -8.73 -3.23 -11.34
N ILE A 58 -8.89 -2.71 -10.11
CA ILE A 58 -9.74 -1.55 -9.83
C ILE A 58 -9.25 -0.35 -10.63
N LYS A 59 -7.96 -0.01 -10.55
CA LYS A 59 -7.41 1.19 -11.22
C LYS A 59 -7.57 1.14 -12.74
N GLN A 60 -7.43 -0.03 -13.35
CA GLN A 60 -7.63 -0.20 -14.79
C GLN A 60 -9.10 0.00 -15.21
N ALA A 61 -10.03 -0.53 -14.42
CA ALA A 61 -11.47 -0.40 -14.70
C ALA A 61 -12.02 0.98 -14.32
N PHE A 62 -11.44 1.62 -13.30
CA PHE A 62 -11.84 2.89 -12.73
C PHE A 62 -10.63 3.83 -12.62
N PRO A 63 -10.19 4.46 -13.73
CA PRO A 63 -8.96 5.26 -13.77
C PRO A 63 -8.95 6.47 -12.81
N ALA A 64 -10.13 6.95 -12.42
CA ALA A 64 -10.30 8.06 -11.47
C ALA A 64 -10.17 7.63 -9.99
N SER A 65 -10.02 6.35 -9.69
CA SER A 65 -9.80 5.86 -8.31
C SER A 65 -8.61 6.56 -7.66
N ALA A 66 -8.83 7.12 -6.48
CA ALA A 66 -7.84 7.79 -5.66
C ALA A 66 -7.24 6.83 -4.61
N ASP A 67 -6.12 7.21 -4.00
CA ASP A 67 -5.52 6.44 -2.91
C ASP A 67 -6.52 6.27 -1.77
N GLY A 68 -6.58 5.07 -1.17
CA GLY A 68 -7.55 4.82 -0.13
C GLY A 68 -7.73 3.35 0.21
N VAL A 69 -8.70 3.07 1.08
CA VAL A 69 -9.06 1.70 1.46
C VAL A 69 -10.10 1.16 0.49
N TYR A 70 -9.80 0.01 -0.10
CA TYR A 70 -10.67 -0.70 -1.04
C TYR A 70 -10.92 -2.14 -0.57
N TRP A 71 -12.06 -2.68 -0.97
CA TRP A 71 -12.38 -4.09 -0.86
C TRP A 71 -11.77 -4.87 -2.02
N LEU A 72 -10.98 -5.88 -1.69
CA LEU A 72 -10.41 -6.83 -2.65
C LEU A 72 -10.94 -8.23 -2.39
N ASN A 73 -11.16 -8.98 -3.46
CA ASN A 73 -11.54 -10.39 -3.40
C ASN A 73 -10.92 -11.15 -4.58
N THR A 74 -9.92 -11.98 -4.30
CA THR A 74 -9.36 -12.94 -5.27
C THR A 74 -10.03 -14.30 -5.07
N ALA A 75 -9.80 -15.26 -5.98
CA ALA A 75 -10.29 -16.64 -5.78
C ALA A 75 -9.66 -17.29 -4.53
N ALA A 76 -8.44 -16.89 -4.20
CA ALA A 76 -7.69 -17.39 -3.05
C ALA A 76 -8.04 -16.70 -1.72
N LEU A 77 -8.74 -15.56 -1.76
CA LEU A 77 -9.30 -14.94 -0.56
C LEU A 77 -10.61 -15.64 -0.21
N GLU A 78 -10.73 -16.11 1.04
CA GLU A 78 -11.95 -16.77 1.52
C GLU A 78 -13.18 -15.84 1.43
N ARG A 79 -12.95 -14.54 1.64
CA ARG A 79 -13.97 -13.48 1.64
C ARG A 79 -13.35 -12.15 1.21
N PRO A 80 -14.17 -11.20 0.76
CA PRO A 80 -13.72 -9.83 0.53
C PRO A 80 -13.12 -9.24 1.79
N GLN A 81 -11.97 -8.59 1.63
CA GLN A 81 -11.26 -7.93 2.72
C GLN A 81 -10.84 -6.53 2.31
N GLN A 82 -10.60 -5.66 3.29
CA GLN A 82 -10.18 -4.29 3.06
C GLN A 82 -8.66 -4.15 3.09
N PHE A 83 -8.12 -3.45 2.10
CA PHE A 83 -6.69 -3.14 1.98
C PHE A 83 -6.51 -1.69 1.55
N TYR A 84 -5.37 -1.10 1.88
CA TYR A 84 -5.02 0.22 1.37
C TYR A 84 -4.38 0.07 -0.01
N CYS A 85 -4.93 0.80 -0.98
CA CYS A 85 -4.42 0.89 -2.33
C CYS A 85 -3.81 2.27 -2.58
N ASP A 86 -2.57 2.30 -3.08
CA ASP A 86 -1.99 3.46 -3.74
C ASP A 86 -2.39 3.39 -5.23
N MET A 87 -3.23 4.34 -5.63
CA MET A 87 -3.82 4.49 -6.96
C MET A 87 -3.13 5.60 -7.76
N THR A 88 -2.01 6.12 -7.28
CA THR A 88 -1.35 7.30 -7.87
C THR A 88 0.05 6.96 -8.38
N THR A 89 0.87 6.27 -7.58
CA THR A 89 2.28 6.03 -7.91
C THR A 89 2.43 5.08 -9.10
N ASP A 90 3.19 5.51 -10.12
CA ASP A 90 3.45 4.73 -11.35
C ASP A 90 2.18 4.21 -12.05
N GLY A 91 1.14 5.04 -12.08
CA GLY A 91 -0.17 4.67 -12.62
C GLY A 91 -1.09 3.98 -11.62
N GLY A 92 -0.61 3.73 -10.40
CA GLY A 92 -1.39 3.17 -9.30
C GLY A 92 -1.48 1.64 -9.32
N GLY A 93 -2.39 1.14 -8.50
CA GLY A 93 -2.70 -0.28 -8.40
C GLY A 93 -1.88 -1.05 -7.37
N TRP A 94 -1.24 -0.35 -6.45
CA TRP A 94 -0.37 -0.95 -5.43
C TRP A 94 -1.15 -1.28 -4.17
N VAL A 95 -0.98 -2.48 -3.63
CA VAL A 95 -1.53 -2.88 -2.33
C VAL A 95 -0.46 -2.75 -1.23
N LEU A 96 -0.79 -2.09 -0.13
CA LEU A 96 0.07 -1.99 1.04
C LEU A 96 0.05 -3.31 1.82
N ILE A 97 1.20 -3.95 1.98
CA ILE A 97 1.31 -5.23 2.70
C ILE A 97 2.09 -5.13 4.01
N GLY A 98 2.83 -4.04 4.22
CA GLY A 98 3.47 -3.75 5.49
C GLY A 98 4.01 -2.33 5.55
N ARG A 99 4.16 -1.80 6.76
CA ARG A 99 4.83 -0.52 7.03
C ARG A 99 5.42 -0.49 8.43
N GLY A 100 6.36 0.40 8.67
CA GLY A 100 7.00 0.56 9.98
C GLY A 100 8.39 1.17 9.87
N ARG A 101 8.93 1.60 11.01
CA ARG A 101 10.27 2.18 11.12
C ARG A 101 11.20 1.14 11.73
N GLU A 102 11.24 1.01 13.06
CA GLU A 102 12.05 0.06 13.81
C GLU A 102 11.22 -1.05 14.48
N GLY A 103 11.84 -2.20 14.76
CA GLY A 103 11.22 -3.29 15.51
C GLY A 103 10.40 -4.25 14.65
N TRP A 104 10.78 -4.40 13.38
CA TRP A 104 10.20 -5.41 12.49
C TRP A 104 10.56 -6.81 12.98
N THR A 105 9.57 -7.70 13.08
CA THR A 105 9.81 -9.10 13.47
C THR A 105 10.10 -10.00 12.28
N PHE A 106 9.70 -9.58 11.07
CA PHE A 106 9.82 -10.38 9.83
C PHE A 106 9.20 -11.78 9.95
N ASN A 107 8.19 -11.92 10.82
CA ASN A 107 7.52 -13.18 11.12
C ASN A 107 6.49 -13.53 10.02
N PRO A 108 6.37 -14.80 9.59
CA PRO A 108 5.35 -15.22 8.62
C PRO A 108 3.90 -14.93 9.06
N PHE A 109 3.62 -14.82 10.35
CA PHE A 109 2.27 -14.50 10.86
C PHE A 109 1.92 -13.00 10.82
N GLY A 110 2.76 -12.18 10.20
CA GLY A 110 2.57 -10.74 10.14
C GLY A 110 2.96 -10.05 11.45
N GLN A 111 2.55 -8.79 11.58
CA GLN A 111 2.84 -7.97 12.76
C GLN A 111 1.75 -6.92 12.95
N GLY A 112 1.37 -6.63 14.19
CA GLY A 112 0.30 -5.67 14.47
C GLY A 112 -1.06 -6.16 13.97
N SER A 113 -1.86 -5.27 13.38
CA SER A 113 -3.20 -5.59 12.86
C SER A 113 -3.36 -5.13 11.41
N PRO A 114 -4.01 -5.92 10.54
CA PRO A 114 -4.41 -5.50 9.20
C PRO A 114 -5.26 -4.21 9.19
N SER A 115 -6.01 -3.91 10.27
CA SER A 115 -6.78 -2.66 10.38
C SER A 115 -5.89 -1.44 10.60
N THR A 116 -4.91 -1.55 11.47
CA THR A 116 -3.94 -0.48 11.71
C THR A 116 -3.06 -0.25 10.48
N LEU A 117 -2.72 -1.32 9.75
CA LEU A 117 -1.96 -1.24 8.50
C LEU A 117 -2.69 -0.39 7.46
N ARG A 118 -3.98 -0.67 7.20
CA ARG A 118 -4.73 0.01 6.13
C ARG A 118 -5.23 1.42 6.48
N ASN A 119 -5.39 1.73 7.77
CA ASN A 119 -5.94 3.02 8.22
C ASN A 119 -4.86 4.02 8.67
N THR A 120 -3.68 3.55 9.05
CA THR A 120 -2.55 4.40 9.46
C THR A 120 -1.34 4.02 8.63
N VAL A 121 -1.32 4.51 7.39
CA VAL A 121 -0.35 4.12 6.36
C VAL A 121 0.95 4.93 6.40
N ASP A 122 0.91 6.09 7.06
CA ASP A 122 2.02 7.04 7.14
C ASP A 122 1.91 7.89 8.42
N GLY A 123 2.89 8.75 8.66
CA GLY A 123 2.96 9.56 9.87
C GLY A 123 3.67 8.86 11.03
N SER A 124 3.91 9.59 12.12
CA SER A 124 4.51 9.04 13.34
C SER A 124 3.67 7.93 13.98
N GLY A 125 2.35 7.99 13.85
CA GLY A 125 1.43 6.90 14.25
C GLY A 125 1.67 5.59 13.49
N ALA A 126 2.40 5.65 12.36
CA ALA A 126 2.73 4.50 11.54
C ALA A 126 4.10 3.87 11.87
N PHE A 127 4.86 4.39 12.84
CA PHE A 127 6.22 3.91 13.10
C PHE A 127 6.30 2.49 13.67
N SER A 128 5.38 2.10 14.57
CA SER A 128 5.31 0.73 15.08
C SER A 128 4.91 -0.25 13.96
N PRO A 129 5.72 -1.25 13.59
CA PRO A 129 5.46 -2.00 12.36
C PRO A 129 4.12 -2.74 12.37
N ALA A 130 3.45 -2.71 11.22
CA ALA A 130 2.27 -3.48 10.92
C ALA A 130 2.45 -4.15 9.56
N ALA A 131 2.16 -5.45 9.46
CA ALA A 131 2.34 -6.24 8.26
C ALA A 131 1.27 -7.34 8.19
N LEU A 132 0.77 -7.59 6.98
CA LEU A 132 -0.10 -8.74 6.71
C LEU A 132 0.67 -10.04 6.94
N ASP A 133 -0.03 -11.10 7.33
CA ASP A 133 0.57 -12.43 7.35
C ASP A 133 0.87 -12.95 5.93
N ALA A 134 1.76 -13.94 5.84
CA ALA A 134 2.20 -14.48 4.56
C ALA A 134 1.09 -15.19 3.78
N ALA A 135 0.07 -15.76 4.46
CA ALA A 135 -1.05 -16.42 3.80
C ALA A 135 -1.96 -15.40 3.13
N THR A 136 -2.26 -14.29 3.80
CA THR A 136 -3.02 -13.16 3.24
C THR A 136 -2.30 -12.54 2.04
N VAL A 137 -0.97 -12.33 2.12
CA VAL A 137 -0.20 -11.82 0.97
C VAL A 137 -0.22 -12.81 -0.20
N SER A 138 -0.10 -14.11 0.07
CA SER A 138 -0.19 -15.15 -0.96
C SER A 138 -1.58 -15.22 -1.61
N ALA A 139 -2.65 -15.01 -0.83
CA ALA A 139 -4.01 -14.94 -1.34
C ALA A 139 -4.24 -13.71 -2.24
N LEU A 140 -3.65 -12.55 -1.88
CA LEU A 140 -3.67 -11.34 -2.74
C LEU A 140 -2.97 -11.55 -4.09
N LEU A 141 -1.96 -12.42 -4.14
CA LEU A 141 -1.27 -12.80 -5.38
C LEU A 141 -2.08 -13.78 -6.25
N ASN A 142 -3.13 -14.41 -5.70
CA ASN A 142 -4.03 -15.31 -6.41
C ASN A 142 -3.30 -16.40 -7.23
N GLY A 143 -2.26 -17.00 -6.67
CA GLY A 143 -1.45 -18.03 -7.32
C GLY A 143 -0.32 -17.50 -8.22
N GLN A 144 -0.20 -16.18 -8.41
CA GLN A 144 1.00 -15.58 -9.00
C GLN A 144 2.19 -15.73 -8.04
N THR A 145 3.37 -16.01 -8.58
CA THR A 145 4.61 -16.11 -7.81
C THR A 145 5.35 -14.77 -7.78
N VAL A 146 6.00 -14.46 -6.66
CA VAL A 146 6.57 -13.11 -6.42
C VAL A 146 7.74 -12.76 -7.33
N ASP A 147 8.43 -13.76 -7.89
CA ASP A 147 9.49 -13.61 -8.89
C ASP A 147 8.96 -13.18 -10.27
N THR A 148 7.66 -13.35 -10.53
CA THR A 148 7.01 -12.96 -11.80
C THR A 148 6.38 -11.56 -11.77
N LEU A 149 6.37 -10.90 -10.61
CA LEU A 149 5.82 -9.55 -10.49
C LEU A 149 6.63 -8.56 -11.33
N ALA A 150 5.98 -7.93 -12.31
CA ALA A 150 6.61 -6.98 -13.24
C ALA A 150 7.34 -5.83 -12.51
N ASP A 151 6.78 -5.39 -11.39
CA ASP A 151 7.31 -4.29 -10.59
C ASP A 151 8.12 -4.72 -9.37
N GLY A 152 8.24 -6.04 -9.15
CA GLY A 152 8.86 -6.61 -7.97
C GLY A 152 8.16 -6.22 -6.66
N ILE A 153 8.90 -6.32 -5.57
CA ILE A 153 8.50 -5.86 -4.24
C ILE A 153 9.00 -4.43 -4.08
N ARG A 154 8.09 -3.47 -3.96
CA ARG A 154 8.46 -2.06 -3.80
C ARG A 154 8.57 -1.72 -2.32
N LEU A 155 9.76 -1.30 -1.92
CA LEU A 155 10.05 -0.68 -0.64
C LEU A 155 10.14 0.83 -0.87
N GLU A 156 9.28 1.56 -0.20
CA GLU A 156 9.33 3.01 -0.20
C GLU A 156 9.88 3.47 1.15
N ARG A 157 11.10 4.02 1.15
CA ARG A 157 11.85 4.33 2.38
C ARG A 157 12.05 5.84 2.54
N ALA A 158 11.72 6.37 3.71
CA ALA A 158 12.02 7.76 4.04
C ALA A 158 13.54 7.99 4.04
N THR A 159 14.00 9.08 3.40
CA THR A 159 15.44 9.41 3.30
C THR A 159 15.84 10.61 4.15
N LYS A 160 14.87 11.30 4.74
CA LYS A 160 15.07 12.44 5.65
C LYS A 160 14.30 12.22 6.94
N SER A 161 14.80 12.84 8.01
CA SER A 161 14.21 12.77 9.35
C SER A 161 12.78 13.32 9.42
N THR A 162 12.42 14.24 8.54
CA THR A 162 11.07 14.81 8.44
C THR A 162 10.07 13.88 7.76
N GLY A 163 10.52 12.78 7.16
CA GLY A 163 9.70 11.92 6.29
C GLY A 163 9.49 12.49 4.88
N SER A 164 10.03 13.69 4.62
CA SER A 164 10.09 14.30 3.28
C SER A 164 11.10 13.52 2.43
N ASN A 165 10.81 13.36 1.14
CA ASN A 165 11.58 12.57 0.17
C ASN A 165 11.68 11.09 0.52
N ARG A 166 11.22 10.27 -0.43
CA ARG A 166 11.21 8.82 -0.30
C ARG A 166 11.94 8.18 -1.46
N GLN A 167 12.77 7.21 -1.12
CA GLN A 167 13.48 6.39 -2.07
C GLN A 167 12.55 5.30 -2.60
N ASP A 168 12.57 5.08 -3.91
CA ASP A 168 11.93 3.93 -4.53
C ASP A 168 12.95 2.79 -4.63
N TYR A 169 12.74 1.73 -3.87
CA TYR A 169 13.67 0.60 -3.76
C TYR A 169 12.94 -0.70 -4.07
N ARG A 170 13.22 -1.30 -5.22
CA ARG A 170 12.51 -2.50 -5.69
C ARG A 170 13.39 -3.74 -5.61
N LEU A 171 12.85 -4.77 -4.99
CA LEU A 171 13.47 -6.09 -4.92
C LEU A 171 12.83 -6.98 -5.99
N TYR A 172 13.64 -7.69 -6.77
CA TYR A 172 13.17 -8.71 -7.71
C TYR A 172 13.61 -10.09 -7.22
N PRO A 173 12.73 -10.86 -6.57
CA PRO A 173 13.05 -12.17 -5.98
C PRO A 173 13.59 -13.21 -6.97
N LYS A 174 14.39 -14.15 -6.46
CA LYS A 174 14.62 -15.49 -7.09
C LYS A 174 13.69 -16.57 -6.56
N TYR A 175 12.93 -16.27 -5.52
CA TYR A 175 12.03 -17.20 -4.84
C TYR A 175 10.59 -16.95 -5.28
N GLN A 176 9.78 -18.00 -5.29
CA GLN A 176 8.43 -17.96 -5.87
C GLN A 176 7.35 -17.57 -4.85
N ASN A 177 7.44 -18.09 -3.62
CA ASN A 177 6.43 -17.88 -2.59
C ASN A 177 6.74 -16.64 -1.77
N TRP A 178 5.71 -15.86 -1.42
CA TRP A 178 5.91 -14.75 -0.50
C TRP A 178 6.49 -15.24 0.84
N THR A 179 7.46 -14.49 1.37
CA THR A 179 8.01 -14.72 2.70
C THR A 179 8.41 -13.41 3.36
N TRP A 180 8.13 -13.30 4.66
CA TRP A 180 8.66 -12.22 5.49
C TRP A 180 10.07 -12.48 5.99
N SER A 181 10.61 -13.70 5.81
CA SER A 181 11.95 -14.11 6.25
C SER A 181 13.08 -13.45 5.43
N LEU A 182 13.03 -12.12 5.28
CA LEU A 182 14.03 -11.28 4.66
C LEU A 182 15.39 -11.36 5.38
N PRO A 183 15.45 -11.39 6.74
CA PRO A 183 16.72 -11.61 7.45
C PRO A 183 17.33 -12.99 7.23
N ALA A 184 16.69 -13.92 6.52
CA ALA A 184 17.33 -15.18 6.14
C ALA A 184 18.23 -15.06 4.89
N GLY A 185 18.28 -13.90 4.24
CA GLY A 185 19.11 -13.68 3.06
C GLY A 185 18.53 -14.27 1.78
N GLN A 186 17.25 -14.00 1.52
CA GLN A 186 16.61 -14.39 0.27
C GLN A 186 17.38 -13.81 -0.92
N LEU A 187 17.61 -14.65 -1.94
CA LEU A 187 18.35 -14.25 -3.13
C LEU A 187 17.48 -13.43 -4.08
N LEU A 188 18.09 -12.42 -4.70
CA LEU A 188 17.42 -11.52 -5.64
C LEU A 188 18.04 -11.67 -7.03
N ASN A 189 17.19 -11.58 -8.06
CA ASN A 189 17.60 -11.48 -9.45
C ASN A 189 18.26 -10.12 -9.72
N LYS A 190 17.66 -9.06 -9.17
CA LYS A 190 18.18 -7.69 -9.21
C LYS A 190 17.54 -6.83 -8.12
N VAL A 191 18.14 -5.68 -7.89
CA VAL A 191 17.58 -4.58 -7.10
C VAL A 191 17.54 -3.34 -7.98
N VAL A 192 16.49 -2.55 -7.88
CA VAL A 192 16.40 -1.24 -8.54
C VAL A 192 16.25 -0.16 -7.47
N VAL A 193 17.12 0.85 -7.49
CA VAL A 193 17.11 1.95 -6.52
C VAL A 193 17.06 3.27 -7.27
N ASP A 194 15.96 4.02 -7.12
CA ASP A 194 15.73 5.30 -7.80
C ASP A 194 16.04 5.22 -9.31
N GLY A 195 15.54 4.16 -9.96
CA GLY A 195 15.75 3.88 -11.39
C GLY A 195 17.08 3.20 -11.75
N SER A 196 18.07 3.16 -10.85
CA SER A 196 19.35 2.49 -11.08
C SER A 196 19.25 0.98 -10.84
N THR A 197 19.64 0.16 -11.81
CA THR A 197 19.56 -1.31 -11.70
C THR A 197 20.89 -1.93 -11.23
N TYR A 198 20.80 -2.83 -10.25
CA TYR A 198 21.90 -3.61 -9.68
C TYR A 198 21.57 -5.10 -9.84
N GLN A 199 22.41 -5.84 -10.58
CA GLN A 199 22.19 -7.28 -10.78
C GLN A 199 22.47 -8.07 -9.50
N GLY A 200 21.66 -9.08 -9.23
CA GLY A 200 21.75 -9.91 -8.03
C GLY A 200 21.34 -9.17 -6.75
N SER A 201 22.07 -9.44 -5.67
CA SER A 201 21.84 -9.02 -4.27
C SER A 201 21.06 -10.03 -3.41
N ASN A 202 20.87 -9.68 -2.13
CA ASN A 202 20.16 -10.48 -1.13
C ASN A 202 19.37 -9.58 -0.16
N THR A 203 18.48 -10.17 0.64
CA THR A 203 17.65 -9.43 1.58
C THR A 203 18.23 -9.30 2.98
N TYR A 204 19.31 -9.99 3.34
CA TYR A 204 19.91 -9.93 4.68
C TYR A 204 20.71 -8.65 4.86
N ASP A 205 21.71 -8.45 3.99
CA ASP A 205 22.54 -7.28 3.90
C ASP A 205 23.13 -7.17 2.50
N THR A 206 22.66 -6.19 1.75
CA THR A 206 23.10 -5.94 0.37
C THR A 206 24.60 -5.63 0.25
N TYR A 207 25.26 -5.19 1.33
CA TYR A 207 26.69 -4.87 1.33
C TYR A 207 27.60 -6.08 1.17
N SER A 208 27.15 -7.26 1.60
CA SER A 208 27.93 -8.51 1.58
C SER A 208 27.16 -9.64 0.92
N SER A 209 27.87 -10.58 0.29
CA SER A 209 27.21 -11.77 -0.26
C SER A 209 26.81 -12.76 0.83
N VAL A 210 25.72 -13.50 0.60
CA VAL A 210 25.29 -14.65 1.42
C VAL A 210 25.55 -15.98 0.70
N ALA A 211 25.39 -17.10 1.41
CA ALA A 211 25.57 -18.44 0.83
C ALA A 211 24.68 -18.64 -0.41
N GLY A 212 25.23 -19.24 -1.46
CA GLY A 212 24.53 -19.47 -2.73
C GLY A 212 24.37 -18.23 -3.61
N GLN A 213 24.80 -17.05 -3.17
CA GLN A 213 24.74 -15.83 -3.97
C GLN A 213 25.93 -15.73 -4.93
N THR A 214 25.66 -15.79 -6.23
CA THR A 214 26.68 -15.69 -7.28
C THR A 214 26.95 -14.25 -7.75
N THR A 215 25.94 -13.37 -7.67
CA THR A 215 26.05 -11.97 -8.10
C THR A 215 25.58 -11.03 -6.99
N ASN A 216 26.38 -10.00 -6.70
CA ASN A 216 26.00 -8.91 -5.81
C ASN A 216 26.52 -7.56 -6.32
N ALA A 217 25.76 -6.89 -7.19
CA ALA A 217 26.16 -5.57 -7.68
C ALA A 217 26.05 -4.44 -6.63
N LEU A 218 25.48 -4.71 -5.44
CA LEU A 218 25.46 -3.79 -4.30
C LEU A 218 26.56 -4.06 -3.26
N SER A 219 27.45 -5.03 -3.53
CA SER A 219 28.56 -5.35 -2.65
C SER A 219 29.43 -4.11 -2.38
N GLY A 220 29.74 -3.85 -1.11
CA GLY A 220 30.53 -2.67 -0.71
C GLY A 220 29.76 -1.34 -0.69
N VAL A 221 28.50 -1.28 -1.14
CA VAL A 221 27.73 -0.04 -1.23
C VAL A 221 27.16 0.36 0.14
N GLN A 222 27.32 1.63 0.53
CA GLN A 222 26.83 2.20 1.79
C GLN A 222 25.77 3.30 1.56
N GLY A 223 25.45 4.06 2.61
CA GLY A 223 24.48 5.14 2.55
C GLY A 223 23.05 4.66 2.32
N VAL A 224 22.23 5.51 1.68
CA VAL A 224 20.81 5.22 1.42
C VAL A 224 20.57 4.07 0.43
N ARG A 225 21.62 3.60 -0.27
CA ARG A 225 21.50 2.48 -1.23
C ARG A 225 21.68 1.12 -0.59
N ARG A 226 22.32 1.03 0.57
CA ARG A 226 22.38 -0.21 1.32
C ARG A 226 21.03 -0.50 1.96
N MET A 227 20.67 -1.77 1.97
CA MET A 227 19.61 -2.32 2.79
C MET A 227 20.18 -3.48 3.60
N PHE A 228 19.87 -3.51 4.90
CA PHE A 228 20.01 -4.72 5.72
C PHE A 228 18.84 -4.85 6.68
N THR A 229 18.43 -6.08 6.99
CA THR A 229 17.16 -6.35 7.70
C THR A 229 17.29 -7.05 9.05
N TYR A 230 18.49 -7.41 9.47
CA TYR A 230 18.71 -8.18 10.70
C TYR A 230 18.68 -7.31 11.96
N GLU A 231 18.43 -7.94 13.11
CA GLU A 231 18.57 -7.29 14.42
C GLU A 231 20.04 -7.02 14.71
N TRP A 232 20.37 -5.77 15.00
CA TRP A 232 21.76 -5.38 15.24
C TRP A 232 21.94 -4.84 16.65
N THR A 233 23.02 -5.23 17.33
CA THR A 233 23.34 -4.78 18.70
C THR A 233 23.38 -3.26 18.79
N ASN A 234 23.96 -2.58 17.79
CA ASN A 234 24.05 -1.12 17.78
C ASN A 234 22.68 -0.45 17.52
N HIS A 235 21.70 -1.19 17.00
CA HIS A 235 20.30 -0.77 16.95
C HIS A 235 19.53 -1.16 18.21
N ASN A 236 20.19 -1.41 19.34
CA ASN A 236 19.55 -1.93 20.55
C ASN A 236 18.64 -3.15 20.25
N ARG A 237 19.14 -4.05 19.40
CA ARG A 237 18.44 -5.25 18.89
C ARG A 237 17.14 -4.95 18.15
N LYS A 238 17.05 -3.81 17.45
CA LYS A 238 15.95 -3.51 16.52
C LYS A 238 16.32 -3.90 15.09
N ALA A 239 15.39 -4.55 14.42
CA ALA A 239 15.42 -4.83 12.99
C ALA A 239 14.49 -3.89 12.20
N GLY A 240 14.73 -3.79 10.90
CA GLY A 240 13.96 -3.00 9.94
C GLY A 240 14.75 -2.82 8.65
N PHE A 241 14.30 -1.95 7.74
CA PHE A 241 14.92 -1.79 6.42
C PHE A 241 16.09 -0.79 6.40
N SER A 242 17.11 -1.08 7.21
CA SER A 242 18.17 -0.17 7.61
C SER A 242 19.03 0.35 6.45
N PHE A 243 19.55 1.57 6.58
CA PHE A 243 20.53 2.15 5.67
C PHE A 243 21.98 1.82 6.06
N GLY A 244 22.88 2.02 5.12
CA GLY A 244 24.32 1.89 5.35
C GLY A 244 24.93 3.08 6.08
N SER A 245 26.23 2.98 6.33
CA SER A 245 26.95 4.02 7.06
C SER A 245 26.96 5.34 6.30
N GLY A 246 27.10 6.44 7.04
CA GLY A 246 27.19 7.79 6.48
C GLY A 246 25.83 8.45 6.23
N VAL A 247 24.72 7.84 6.66
CA VAL A 247 23.41 8.50 6.65
C VAL A 247 23.21 9.25 7.97
N SER A 248 23.08 10.58 7.87
CA SER A 248 22.91 11.48 9.01
C SER A 248 21.44 11.79 9.32
N GLY A 249 21.18 12.40 10.48
CA GLY A 249 19.86 12.94 10.85
C GLY A 249 18.96 11.94 11.56
N GLY A 250 19.47 10.75 11.89
CA GLY A 250 18.76 9.77 12.67
C GLY A 250 18.59 10.16 14.14
N SER A 251 17.50 9.73 14.76
CA SER A 251 17.22 9.88 16.19
C SER A 251 16.12 8.92 16.63
N SER A 252 16.08 8.58 17.92
CA SER A 252 14.99 7.81 18.54
C SER A 252 13.70 8.62 18.79
N SER A 253 13.66 9.91 18.40
CA SER A 253 12.48 10.77 18.54
C SER A 253 11.22 10.16 17.90
N SER A 254 10.06 10.37 18.52
CA SER A 254 8.75 9.92 18.03
C SER A 254 8.28 10.61 16.74
N THR A 255 8.98 11.65 16.28
CA THR A 255 8.68 12.38 15.03
C THR A 255 9.73 12.18 13.94
N ASN A 256 10.83 11.47 14.22
CA ASN A 256 11.92 11.30 13.27
C ASN A 256 11.72 10.04 12.41
N TYR A 257 11.63 10.19 11.09
CA TYR A 257 11.43 9.04 10.19
C TYR A 257 12.68 8.16 10.02
N LEU A 258 13.83 8.58 10.54
CA LEU A 258 15.09 7.85 10.55
C LEU A 258 15.41 7.47 11.98
N TRP A 259 15.07 6.26 12.40
CA TRP A 259 15.35 5.82 13.76
C TRP A 259 16.82 5.43 13.90
N THR A 260 17.47 5.90 14.96
CA THR A 260 18.80 5.43 15.38
C THR A 260 18.81 5.23 16.89
N TYR A 261 19.69 4.34 17.36
CA TYR A 261 20.02 4.26 18.78
C TYR A 261 21.28 5.07 19.07
N ALA A 262 21.18 6.03 19.99
CA ALA A 262 22.23 7.02 20.23
C ALA A 262 22.63 7.77 18.93
N SER A 263 23.91 7.80 18.59
CA SER A 263 24.49 8.57 17.48
C SER A 263 25.09 7.69 16.37
N GLU A 264 24.57 6.47 16.20
CA GLU A 264 24.99 5.58 15.10
C GLU A 264 24.54 6.11 13.71
N GLY A 265 25.27 5.72 12.66
CA GLY A 265 25.17 6.30 11.30
C GLY A 265 24.48 5.42 10.25
N ASN A 266 23.67 4.45 10.70
CA ASN A 266 22.98 3.40 9.95
C ASN A 266 21.46 3.37 10.25
N PRO A 267 20.76 4.51 10.17
CA PRO A 267 19.36 4.62 10.57
C PRO A 267 18.45 3.55 9.97
N ILE A 268 17.45 3.15 10.76
CA ILE A 268 16.30 2.38 10.29
C ILE A 268 15.22 3.37 9.80
N PRO A 269 15.02 3.52 8.48
CA PRO A 269 14.02 4.42 7.95
C PRO A 269 12.61 3.85 8.09
N PHE A 270 11.63 4.75 8.26
CA PHE A 270 10.23 4.42 8.02
C PHE A 270 10.08 3.91 6.59
N THR A 271 9.50 2.73 6.46
CA THR A 271 9.40 2.00 5.21
C THR A 271 7.97 1.52 5.01
N ARG A 272 7.47 1.64 3.78
CA ARG A 272 6.23 1.02 3.30
C ARG A 272 6.57 -0.05 2.27
N VAL A 273 5.93 -1.20 2.37
CA VAL A 273 6.14 -2.38 1.53
C VAL A 273 4.89 -2.60 0.69
N TRP A 274 5.07 -2.59 -0.62
CA TRP A 274 3.99 -2.63 -1.60
C TRP A 274 4.18 -3.77 -2.58
N LEU A 275 3.08 -4.35 -3.01
CA LEU A 275 3.01 -5.24 -4.16
C LEU A 275 2.04 -4.68 -5.19
N ARG A 276 2.20 -5.06 -6.45
CA ARG A 276 1.26 -4.76 -7.53
C ARG A 276 0.89 -6.01 -8.32
N PRO A 277 0.09 -6.93 -7.74
CA PRO A 277 -0.47 -8.04 -8.50
C PRO A 277 -1.36 -7.48 -9.62
N GLN A 278 -1.03 -7.78 -10.87
CA GLN A 278 -1.77 -7.27 -12.04
C GLN A 278 -2.89 -8.25 -12.41
N ILE A 279 -3.93 -8.29 -11.57
CA ILE A 279 -5.08 -9.16 -11.75
C ILE A 279 -6.27 -8.30 -12.16
N ALA A 280 -6.74 -8.45 -13.40
CA ALA A 280 -7.88 -7.69 -13.92
C ALA A 280 -9.20 -8.14 -13.28
N ASN A 281 -10.17 -7.23 -13.14
CA ASN A 281 -11.53 -7.54 -12.68
C ASN A 281 -12.30 -8.47 -13.63
N SER A 282 -11.81 -8.68 -14.85
CA SER A 282 -12.37 -9.62 -15.82
C SER A 282 -11.47 -10.85 -16.04
N ALA A 283 -10.46 -11.06 -15.20
CA ALA A 283 -9.54 -12.19 -15.35
C ALA A 283 -10.24 -13.52 -15.03
N ALA A 284 -9.86 -14.57 -15.75
CA ALA A 284 -10.30 -15.93 -15.42
C ALA A 284 -9.92 -16.27 -13.96
N GLY A 285 -10.89 -16.75 -13.19
CA GLY A 285 -10.74 -17.01 -11.76
C GLY A 285 -11.22 -15.89 -10.84
N PHE A 286 -11.45 -14.67 -11.34
CA PHE A 286 -12.22 -13.68 -10.59
C PHE A 286 -13.71 -13.83 -10.92
N THR A 287 -14.51 -14.13 -9.90
CA THR A 287 -15.97 -14.12 -10.00
C THR A 287 -16.48 -12.99 -9.14
N ALA A 288 -17.11 -11.99 -9.78
CA ALA A 288 -17.77 -10.93 -9.05
C ALA A 288 -18.77 -11.53 -8.06
N ILE A 289 -18.94 -10.86 -6.92
CA ILE A 289 -19.81 -11.38 -5.87
C ILE A 289 -21.25 -11.34 -6.40
N PRO A 290 -22.01 -12.44 -6.28
CA PRO A 290 -23.42 -12.46 -6.65
C PRO A 290 -24.18 -11.36 -5.89
N ALA A 291 -25.26 -10.85 -6.49
CA ALA A 291 -26.11 -9.84 -5.84
C ALA A 291 -26.65 -10.30 -4.47
N ASP A 292 -26.87 -11.61 -4.31
CA ASP A 292 -27.33 -12.23 -3.07
C ASP A 292 -26.21 -12.47 -2.03
N GLY A 293 -24.97 -12.11 -2.36
CA GLY A 293 -23.79 -12.32 -1.52
C GLY A 293 -23.29 -13.78 -1.49
N PHE A 294 -22.29 -14.03 -0.66
CA PHE A 294 -21.82 -15.39 -0.39
C PHE A 294 -22.73 -16.08 0.64
N ALA A 295 -22.95 -17.39 0.48
CA ALA A 295 -23.64 -18.20 1.48
C ALA A 295 -22.93 -18.09 2.84
N ALA A 296 -23.71 -18.18 3.93
CA ALA A 296 -23.15 -18.21 5.28
C ALA A 296 -22.37 -19.51 5.49
N THR A 297 -21.07 -19.40 5.73
CA THR A 297 -20.23 -20.53 6.15
C THR A 297 -20.18 -20.61 7.66
N THR A 298 -20.48 -21.76 8.24
CA THR A 298 -20.30 -22.02 9.66
C THR A 298 -18.81 -22.14 9.98
N LYS A 299 -18.27 -21.19 10.75
CA LYS A 299 -16.93 -21.37 11.33
C LYS A 299 -17.00 -22.47 12.37
N ALA A 300 -16.08 -23.44 12.31
CA ALA A 300 -15.93 -24.41 13.40
C ALA A 300 -15.70 -23.67 14.72
N PRO A 301 -16.34 -24.09 15.82
CA PRO A 301 -16.17 -23.43 17.12
C PRO A 301 -14.70 -23.48 17.52
N THR A 302 -14.04 -22.33 17.57
CA THR A 302 -12.69 -22.20 18.12
C THR A 302 -12.76 -22.14 19.63
N LEU A 303 -11.77 -22.71 20.32
CA LEU A 303 -11.62 -22.59 21.77
C LEU A 303 -11.63 -21.10 22.18
N LYS A 304 -12.57 -20.73 23.08
CA LYS A 304 -12.65 -19.38 23.62
C LYS A 304 -11.50 -19.18 24.62
N ASN A 305 -10.71 -18.12 24.47
CA ASN A 305 -9.64 -17.76 25.41
C ASN A 305 -10.17 -17.09 26.70
N ARG A 306 -11.41 -17.41 27.08
CA ARG A 306 -12.07 -16.91 28.28
C ARG A 306 -12.81 -18.08 28.90
N SER A 307 -12.51 -18.37 30.17
CA SER A 307 -13.28 -19.31 30.96
C SER A 307 -14.71 -18.78 31.08
N GLU A 308 -15.65 -19.44 30.40
CA GLU A 308 -17.07 -19.21 30.64
C GLU A 308 -17.47 -19.98 31.89
N PHE A 309 -18.34 -19.38 32.71
CA PHE A 309 -18.86 -20.01 33.92
C PHE A 309 -19.53 -21.33 33.53
N ALA A 310 -19.00 -22.46 34.00
CA ALA A 310 -19.63 -23.75 33.79
C ALA A 310 -20.90 -23.81 34.65
N ALA A 311 -22.06 -24.01 34.03
CA ALA A 311 -23.35 -24.15 34.71
C ALA A 311 -23.52 -25.47 35.50
N TRP A 312 -22.42 -26.18 35.77
CA TRP A 312 -22.41 -27.38 36.60
C TRP A 312 -21.37 -27.19 37.71
N GLY A 313 -21.71 -26.40 38.71
CA GLY A 313 -21.08 -26.58 40.02
C GLY A 313 -21.54 -27.94 40.56
N VAL A 314 -20.60 -28.81 40.91
CA VAL A 314 -20.89 -29.96 41.78
C VAL A 314 -21.32 -29.41 43.14
N VAL A 315 -22.61 -29.48 43.45
CA VAL A 315 -23.07 -29.35 44.83
C VAL A 315 -22.66 -30.65 45.51
N GLY A 316 -21.74 -30.58 46.46
CA GLY A 316 -21.39 -31.72 47.30
C GLY A 316 -22.66 -32.25 47.96
N LEU A 317 -22.85 -33.57 47.92
CA LEU A 317 -23.95 -34.23 48.61
C LEU A 317 -23.78 -34.00 50.11
N ASP A 318 -24.76 -33.31 50.69
CA ASP A 318 -24.92 -33.13 52.12
C ASP A 318 -25.41 -34.47 52.72
N HIS A 319 -24.56 -35.13 53.51
CA HIS A 319 -24.85 -36.38 54.23
C HIS A 319 -25.46 -36.15 55.62
N THR A 320 -26.15 -35.04 55.88
CA THR A 320 -26.64 -34.72 57.23
C THR A 320 -27.81 -35.59 57.72
N ASN A 321 -28.33 -36.58 56.97
CA ASN A 321 -29.45 -37.44 57.43
C ASN A 321 -29.48 -38.90 56.87
N GLU A 322 -28.35 -39.55 56.64
CA GLU A 322 -28.37 -41.01 56.42
C GLU A 322 -28.15 -41.75 57.75
N THR A 323 -29.21 -42.41 58.24
CA THR A 323 -29.21 -43.36 59.37
C THR A 323 -28.72 -44.74 58.96
#